data_AF-A0A9E5KQE3-F1
#
_entry.id   AF-A0A9E5KQE3-F1
#
_cell.length_a   1.000
_cell.length_b   1.000
_cell.length_c   1.000
_cell.angle_alpha   90.00
_cell.angle_beta   90.00
_cell.angle_gamma   90.00
#
_symmetry.space_group_name_H-M   'P 1'
#
loop_
_entity.id
_entity.type
_entity.pdbx_description
1 polymer ?
#
loop_
_entity_poly.entity_id
_entity_poly.type
_entity_poly.pdbx_seq_one_letter_code
_entity_poly.pdbx_strand_id
1 'polypeptide(L)'
;MDKADYYKNILDNIKTTDSPEVIKAITDDENCDFYELCQKYVDIALNQKLVKDETTHELFGYVSHEDIDLAAYFTRLFVRKYQIVGKNELLSMIKERYIDSISPDEIRVQEGVVNEGGTQSLPVGYFGTLIDKREIPAWEDVRTRILNLV
;
A
#
# COMPACT_ATOMS: atom_id res chain seq x y z
N MET A 1 -11.03 8.54 -0.31
CA MET A 1 -11.67 9.14 0.87
C MET A 1 -10.83 10.34 1.29
N ASP A 2 -11.43 11.42 1.79
CA ASP A 2 -10.63 12.52 2.34
C ASP A 2 -10.00 12.13 3.69
N LYS A 3 -9.03 12.92 4.16
CA LYS A 3 -8.27 12.61 5.37
C LYS A 3 -9.14 12.53 6.64
N ALA A 4 -10.16 13.38 6.74
CA ALA A 4 -11.02 13.44 7.91
C ALA A 4 -11.92 12.21 7.99
N ASP A 5 -12.56 11.86 6.87
CA ASP A 5 -13.37 10.65 6.74
C ASP A 5 -12.53 9.39 6.95
N TYR A 6 -11.28 9.38 6.47
CA TYR A 6 -10.34 8.28 6.68
C TYR A 6 -10.06 8.03 8.15
N TYR A 7 -9.69 9.07 8.91
CA TYR A 7 -9.44 8.91 10.35
C TYR A 7 -10.69 8.57 11.13
N LYS A 8 -11.83 9.16 10.78
CA LYS A 8 -13.11 8.77 11.38
C LYS A 8 -13.40 7.28 11.16
N ASN A 9 -13.21 6.76 9.94
CA ASN A 9 -13.40 5.35 9.65
C ASN A 9 -12.45 4.45 10.46
N ILE A 10 -11.20 4.87 10.69
CA ILE A 10 -10.27 4.15 11.57
C ILE A 10 -10.79 4.10 13.00
N LEU A 11 -11.15 5.26 13.56
CA LEU A 11 -11.57 5.38 14.96
C LEU A 11 -12.91 4.67 15.23
N ASP A 12 -13.83 4.69 14.27
CA ASP A 12 -15.12 3.99 14.36
C ASP A 12 -14.96 2.46 14.24
N ASN A 13 -13.86 1.98 13.64
CA ASN A 13 -13.60 0.57 13.36
C ASN A 13 -12.24 0.09 13.89
N ILE A 14 -11.85 0.52 15.10
CA ILE A 14 -10.58 0.10 15.72
C ILE A 14 -10.56 -1.42 15.88
N LYS A 15 -9.47 -2.05 15.46
CA LYS A 15 -9.22 -3.48 15.58
C LYS A 15 -8.23 -3.74 16.71
N THR A 16 -8.28 -4.95 17.27
CA THR A 16 -7.33 -5.37 18.32
C THR A 16 -5.89 -5.50 17.82
N THR A 17 -5.69 -5.56 16.50
CA THR A 17 -4.38 -5.63 15.84
C THR A 17 -3.82 -4.26 15.45
N ASP A 18 -4.58 -3.17 15.61
CA ASP A 18 -4.11 -1.83 15.28
C ASP A 18 -3.03 -1.36 16.28
N SER A 19 -2.08 -0.55 15.81
CA SER A 19 -1.07 0.04 16.69
C SER A 19 -1.71 1.05 17.64
N PRO A 20 -1.63 0.86 18.96
CA PRO A 20 -2.19 1.80 19.92
C PRO A 20 -1.51 3.17 19.84
N GLU A 21 -0.23 3.23 19.46
CA GLU A 21 0.50 4.48 19.26
C GLU A 21 -0.01 5.25 18.04
N VAL A 22 -0.38 4.57 16.95
CA VAL A 22 -1.01 5.20 15.78
C VAL A 22 -2.40 5.71 16.12
N ILE A 23 -3.23 4.90 16.80
CA ILE A 23 -4.57 5.32 17.25
C ILE A 23 -4.48 6.55 18.15
N LYS A 24 -3.54 6.54 19.09
CA LYS A 24 -3.26 7.70 19.93
C LYS A 24 -2.84 8.91 19.10
N ALA A 25 -1.91 8.75 18.14
CA ALA A 25 -1.47 9.84 17.28
C ALA A 25 -2.61 10.45 16.45
N ILE A 26 -3.51 9.62 15.91
CA ILE A 26 -4.71 10.09 15.19
C ILE A 26 -5.67 10.85 16.13
N THR A 27 -5.78 10.42 17.38
CA THR A 27 -6.70 11.01 18.37
C THR A 27 -6.17 12.33 18.93
N ASP A 28 -4.87 12.41 19.17
CA ASP A 28 -4.21 13.54 19.82
C ASP A 28 -3.81 14.65 18.82
N ASP A 29 -3.68 14.33 17.54
CA ASP A 29 -3.20 15.25 16.48
C ASP A 29 -4.06 15.14 15.21
N GLU A 30 -4.90 16.16 14.96
CA GLU A 30 -5.69 16.29 13.73
C GLU A 30 -4.81 16.34 12.46
N ASN A 31 -3.53 16.70 12.62
CA ASN A 31 -2.53 16.72 11.56
C ASN A 31 -1.62 15.48 11.58
N CYS A 32 -2.04 14.38 12.21
CA CYS A 32 -1.33 13.11 12.13
C CYS A 32 -0.98 12.77 10.67
N ASP A 33 0.23 12.26 10.41
CA ASP A 33 0.72 11.96 9.06
C ASP A 33 0.38 10.53 8.59
N PHE A 34 -0.47 9.80 9.32
CA PHE A 34 -0.72 8.38 9.03
C PHE A 34 -1.46 8.19 7.69
N TYR A 35 -2.40 9.07 7.36
CA TYR A 35 -3.06 9.11 6.07
C TYR A 35 -2.04 9.30 4.94
N GLU A 36 -1.14 10.26 5.08
CA GLU A 36 -0.08 10.55 4.10
C GLU A 36 0.89 9.37 3.96
N LEU A 37 1.21 8.68 5.06
CA LEU A 37 1.98 7.45 5.02
C LEU A 37 1.25 6.39 4.19
N CYS A 38 -0.03 6.15 4.47
CA CYS A 38 -0.86 5.21 3.71
C CYS A 38 -0.97 5.59 2.23
N GLN A 39 -1.03 6.88 1.88
CA GLN A 39 -0.99 7.34 0.50
C GLN A 39 0.31 6.94 -0.23
N LYS A 40 1.47 6.94 0.46
CA LYS A 40 2.71 6.43 -0.15
C LYS A 40 2.64 4.95 -0.48
N TYR A 41 1.99 4.16 0.36
CA TYR A 41 1.75 2.74 0.08
C TYR A 41 0.77 2.52 -1.07
N VAL A 42 -0.27 3.37 -1.18
CA VAL A 42 -1.17 3.39 -2.35
C VAL A 42 -0.40 3.71 -3.63
N ASP A 43 0.45 4.73 -3.63
CA ASP A 43 1.25 5.08 -4.79
C ASP A 43 2.14 3.93 -5.25
N ILE A 44 2.79 3.23 -4.32
CA ILE A 44 3.62 2.06 -4.61
C ILE A 44 2.78 0.93 -5.20
N ALA A 45 1.62 0.65 -4.60
CA ALA A 45 0.73 -0.41 -5.07
C ALA A 45 0.18 -0.11 -6.47
N LEU A 46 -0.23 1.12 -6.74
CA LEU A 46 -0.85 1.52 -8.00
C LEU A 46 0.15 1.79 -9.13
N ASN A 47 1.41 2.10 -8.80
CA ASN A 47 2.48 2.28 -9.79
C ASN A 47 3.24 0.98 -10.10
N GLN A 48 2.81 -0.15 -9.54
CA GLN A 48 3.45 -1.43 -9.80
C GLN A 48 3.43 -1.77 -11.30
N LYS A 49 4.55 -2.32 -11.79
CA LYS A 49 4.62 -2.81 -13.17
C LYS A 49 3.87 -4.12 -13.28
N LEU A 50 2.91 -4.19 -14.18
CA LEU A 50 2.20 -5.43 -14.49
C LEU A 50 2.89 -6.13 -15.66
N VAL A 51 3.26 -7.39 -15.46
CA VAL A 51 3.86 -8.26 -16.49
C VAL A 51 3.02 -9.52 -16.61
N LYS A 52 2.71 -9.92 -17.84
CA LYS A 52 2.01 -11.16 -18.12
C LYS A 52 3.02 -12.29 -18.34
N ASP A 53 2.87 -13.40 -17.64
CA ASP A 53 3.64 -14.62 -17.90
C ASP A 53 3.21 -15.24 -19.23
N GLU A 54 4.18 -15.58 -20.07
CA GLU A 54 3.92 -16.09 -21.43
C GLU A 54 3.43 -17.54 -21.43
N THR A 55 3.75 -18.31 -20.38
CA THR A 55 3.43 -19.74 -20.25
C THR A 55 2.12 -19.97 -19.52
N THR A 56 1.91 -19.30 -18.39
CA THR A 56 0.71 -19.43 -17.55
C THR A 56 -0.37 -18.42 -17.92
N HIS A 57 -0.02 -17.37 -18.68
CA HIS A 57 -0.89 -16.24 -19.02
C HIS A 57 -1.38 -15.45 -17.81
N GLU A 58 -0.75 -15.64 -16.64
CA GLU A 58 -1.06 -14.94 -15.40
C GLU A 58 -0.45 -13.53 -15.40
N LEU A 59 -1.12 -12.58 -14.74
CA LEU A 59 -0.60 -11.23 -14.56
C LEU A 59 0.08 -11.13 -13.19
N PHE A 60 1.34 -10.71 -13.19
CA PHE A 60 2.15 -10.49 -12.02
C PHE A 60 2.44 -9.01 -11.84
N GLY A 61 2.25 -8.52 -10.61
CA GLY A 61 2.66 -7.20 -10.19
C GLY A 61 4.10 -7.21 -9.71
N TYR A 62 4.86 -6.19 -10.10
CA TYR A 62 6.24 -5.98 -9.68
C TYR A 62 6.41 -4.58 -9.11
N VAL A 63 6.91 -4.51 -7.88
CA VAL A 63 7.37 -3.27 -7.25
C VAL A 63 8.89 -3.21 -7.35
N SER A 64 9.45 -2.02 -7.58
CA SER A 64 10.90 -1.87 -7.68
C SER A 64 11.55 -1.89 -6.30
N HIS A 65 12.85 -2.19 -6.23
CA HIS A 65 13.62 -2.02 -4.99
C HIS A 65 13.60 -0.58 -4.48
N GLU A 66 13.54 0.40 -5.39
CA GLU A 66 13.43 1.82 -5.05
C GLU A 66 12.10 2.13 -4.33
N ASP A 67 10.99 1.56 -4.82
CA ASP A 67 9.67 1.69 -4.16
C ASP A 67 9.68 1.08 -2.75
N ILE A 68 10.30 -0.10 -2.60
CA ILE A 68 10.45 -0.77 -1.30
C ILE A 68 11.31 0.08 -0.34
N ASP A 69 12.43 0.63 -0.82
CA ASP A 69 13.30 1.50 -0.03
C ASP A 69 12.59 2.82 0.35
N LEU A 70 11.75 3.35 -0.54
CA LEU A 70 10.93 4.55 -0.30
C LEU A 70 9.86 4.29 0.76
N ALA A 71 9.11 3.19 0.68
CA ALA A 71 8.18 2.76 1.74
C ALA A 71 8.92 2.64 3.09
N ALA A 72 10.08 1.98 3.08
CA ALA A 72 10.87 1.80 4.29
C ALA A 72 11.39 3.14 4.86
N TYR A 73 11.73 4.10 4.01
CA TYR A 73 12.12 5.43 4.42
C TYR A 73 10.98 6.19 5.11
N PHE A 74 9.81 6.29 4.48
CA PHE A 74 8.67 7.02 5.06
C PHE A 74 8.15 6.39 6.35
N THR A 75 8.09 5.05 6.41
CA THR A 75 7.69 4.36 7.64
C THR A 75 8.68 4.61 8.78
N ARG A 76 9.98 4.71 8.50
CA ARG A 76 10.98 5.07 9.52
C ARG A 76 10.82 6.50 10.01
N LEU A 77 10.52 7.46 9.12
CA LEU A 77 10.24 8.83 9.53
C LEU A 77 9.02 8.89 10.46
N PHE A 78 7.96 8.18 10.10
CA PHE A 78 6.75 8.09 10.92
C PHE A 78 7.04 7.46 12.30
N VAL A 79 7.74 6.32 12.33
CA VAL A 79 8.17 5.64 13.57
C VAL A 79 8.95 6.60 14.48
N ARG A 80 9.89 7.37 13.92
CA ARG A 80 10.68 8.34 14.68
C ARG A 80 9.86 9.53 15.17
N LYS A 81 8.96 10.07 14.33
CA LYS A 81 8.13 11.22 14.68
C LYS A 81 7.18 10.89 15.84
N TYR A 82 6.53 9.73 15.79
CA TYR A 82 5.51 9.31 16.74
C TYR A 82 6.01 8.33 17.81
N GLN A 83 7.32 8.07 17.86
CA GLN A 83 7.97 7.18 18.84
C GLN A 83 7.32 5.79 18.90
N ILE A 84 7.02 5.21 17.73
CA ILE A 84 6.31 3.94 17.61
C ILE A 84 7.21 2.80 18.11
N VAL A 85 6.75 2.05 19.12
CA VAL A 85 7.46 0.89 19.67
C VAL A 85 6.97 -0.39 18.97
N GLY A 86 5.66 -0.54 18.81
CA GLY A 86 5.00 -1.65 18.12
C GLY A 86 5.14 -1.60 16.60
N LYS A 87 6.35 -1.86 16.06
CA LYS A 87 6.60 -1.82 14.60
C LYS A 87 5.79 -2.87 13.84
N ASN A 88 5.53 -4.05 14.42
CA ASN A 88 4.75 -5.09 13.75
C ASN A 88 3.27 -4.69 13.66
N GLU A 89 2.74 -4.11 14.72
CA GLU A 89 1.38 -3.58 14.81
C GLU A 89 1.18 -2.43 13.82
N LEU A 90 2.16 -1.52 13.72
CA LEU A 90 2.17 -0.46 12.70
C LEU A 90 2.12 -1.05 11.30
N LEU A 91 2.99 -2.02 10.99
CA LEU A 91 3.04 -2.62 9.65
C LEU A 91 1.74 -3.37 9.32
N SER A 92 1.18 -4.13 10.25
CA SER A 92 -0.12 -4.78 10.09
C SER A 92 -1.22 -3.75 9.82
N MET A 93 -1.26 -2.67 10.60
CA MET A 93 -2.23 -1.60 10.44
C MET A 93 -2.09 -0.89 9.08
N ILE A 94 -0.87 -0.58 8.63
CA ILE A 94 -0.64 -0.03 7.29
C ILE A 94 -1.17 -1.00 6.24
N LYS A 95 -0.80 -2.29 6.30
CA LYS A 95 -1.22 -3.32 5.33
C LYS A 95 -2.73 -3.40 5.20
N GLU A 96 -3.44 -3.32 6.32
CA GLU A 96 -4.89 -3.47 6.35
C GLU A 96 -5.64 -2.21 5.93
N ARG A 97 -5.04 -1.01 6.11
CA ARG A 97 -5.77 0.27 6.01
C ARG A 97 -5.26 1.21 4.93
N TYR A 98 -4.18 0.91 4.22
CA TYR A 98 -3.70 1.82 3.17
C TYR A 98 -4.68 1.93 2.00
N ILE A 99 -5.36 0.84 1.63
CA ILE A 99 -6.35 0.81 0.55
C ILE A 99 -7.53 1.76 0.86
N ASP A 100 -7.91 1.91 2.13
CA ASP A 100 -8.98 2.83 2.53
C ASP A 100 -8.61 4.30 2.26
N SER A 101 -7.32 4.61 2.13
CA SER A 101 -6.86 5.97 1.83
C SER A 101 -7.03 6.35 0.34
N ILE A 102 -7.28 5.38 -0.55
CA ILE A 102 -7.41 5.61 -2.00
C ILE A 102 -8.46 6.70 -2.28
N SER A 103 -8.11 7.66 -3.14
CA SER A 103 -9.05 8.69 -3.61
C SER A 103 -10.18 8.06 -4.43
N PRO A 104 -11.45 8.49 -4.29
CA PRO A 104 -12.54 7.98 -5.12
C PRO A 104 -12.32 8.28 -6.61
N ASP A 105 -11.59 9.36 -6.91
CA ASP A 105 -11.23 9.81 -8.25
C ASP A 105 -9.89 9.24 -8.75
N GLU A 106 -9.32 8.24 -8.05
CA GLU A 106 -8.04 7.65 -8.43
C GLU A 106 -8.16 6.83 -9.72
N ILE A 107 -7.78 7.46 -10.84
CA ILE A 107 -7.89 6.87 -12.17
C ILE A 107 -7.04 5.59 -12.32
N ARG A 108 -5.93 5.46 -11.60
CA ARG A 108 -5.06 4.26 -11.65
C ARG A 108 -5.75 2.99 -11.13
N VAL A 109 -6.79 3.13 -10.31
CA VAL A 109 -7.63 2.01 -9.85
C VAL A 109 -8.50 1.47 -10.98
N GLN A 110 -8.94 2.34 -11.89
CA GLN A 110 -9.80 1.99 -13.03
C GLN A 110 -8.97 1.60 -14.26
N GLU A 111 -7.86 2.30 -14.48
CA GLU A 111 -6.95 2.14 -15.60
C GLU A 111 -5.64 1.50 -15.14
N GLY A 112 -5.62 0.17 -15.02
CA GLY A 112 -4.35 -0.52 -14.85
C GLY A 112 -3.63 -0.58 -16.21
N VAL A 113 -2.54 0.17 -16.38
CA VAL A 113 -1.69 0.08 -17.57
C VAL A 113 -0.93 -1.25 -17.52
N VAL A 114 -1.39 -2.23 -18.29
CA VAL A 114 -0.62 -3.44 -18.56
C VAL A 114 0.46 -3.05 -19.57
N ASN A 115 1.72 -3.05 -19.15
CA ASN A 115 2.82 -2.88 -20.09
C ASN A 115 2.90 -4.15 -20.94
N GLU A 116 2.33 -4.11 -22.14
CA GLU A 116 2.48 -5.20 -23.10
C GLU A 116 3.88 -5.15 -23.75
N GLY A 117 4.54 -6.29 -23.69
CA GLY A 117 5.80 -6.62 -24.33
C GLY A 117 6.25 -7.98 -23.77
N GLY A 118 5.84 -9.12 -24.31
CA GLY A 118 5.56 -9.42 -25.72
C GLY A 118 4.23 -8.96 -26.32
N THR A 119 4.35 -8.15 -27.36
CA THR A 119 3.32 -7.53 -28.20
C THR A 119 3.33 -8.17 -29.58
N GLN A 120 2.25 -8.84 -29.96
CA GLN A 120 1.73 -8.81 -31.33
C GLN A 120 0.43 -9.61 -31.36
N SER A 121 -0.64 -9.00 -31.86
CA SER A 121 -1.97 -9.57 -32.12
C SER A 121 -2.81 -9.95 -30.89
N LEU A 122 -3.65 -9.04 -30.42
CA LEU A 122 -4.84 -9.40 -29.64
C LEU A 122 -6.09 -8.78 -30.25
N PRO A 123 -7.06 -9.64 -30.64
CA PRO A 123 -8.47 -9.35 -30.43
C PRO A 123 -9.21 -10.48 -29.69
N VAL A 124 -10.03 -10.04 -28.72
CA VAL A 124 -11.17 -10.65 -28.01
C VAL A 124 -10.99 -12.00 -27.29
N GLY A 125 -11.22 -11.98 -25.97
CA GLY A 125 -11.47 -13.16 -25.13
C GLY A 125 -10.50 -13.27 -23.94
N TYR A 126 -10.51 -12.30 -23.03
CA TYR A 126 -9.60 -12.26 -21.88
C TYR A 126 -10.28 -12.76 -20.60
N PHE A 127 -9.64 -13.71 -19.91
CA PHE A 127 -9.91 -14.04 -18.50
C PHE A 127 -8.61 -14.50 -17.81
N GLY A 128 -8.37 -14.06 -16.57
CA GLY A 128 -7.26 -14.49 -15.69
C GLY A 128 -6.85 -13.42 -14.67
N THR A 129 -6.76 -13.79 -13.39
CA THR A 129 -6.97 -12.97 -12.19
C THR A 129 -5.73 -12.26 -11.65
N LEU A 130 -5.80 -10.93 -11.48
CA LEU A 130 -5.03 -10.20 -10.46
C LEU A 130 -5.98 -10.08 -9.26
N ILE A 131 -5.68 -10.72 -8.13
CA ILE A 131 -6.67 -10.81 -7.03
C ILE A 131 -6.91 -9.42 -6.39
N ASP A 132 -5.95 -8.48 -6.45
CA ASP A 132 -6.22 -7.04 -6.34
C ASP A 132 -5.04 -6.21 -6.86
N LYS A 133 -5.26 -5.30 -7.85
CA LYS A 133 -4.22 -4.36 -8.33
C LYS A 133 -3.80 -3.32 -7.29
N ARG A 134 -4.54 -3.25 -6.18
CA ARG A 134 -4.28 -2.37 -5.06
C ARG A 134 -3.35 -3.01 -4.03
N GLU A 135 -2.98 -4.28 -4.21
CA GLU A 135 -2.08 -5.00 -3.29
C GLU A 135 -0.60 -4.88 -3.66
N ILE A 136 0.26 -4.72 -2.64
CA ILE A 136 1.72 -4.79 -2.78
C ILE A 136 2.16 -6.27 -2.72
N PRO A 137 2.70 -6.85 -3.82
CA PRO A 137 3.08 -8.26 -3.87
C PRO A 137 4.31 -8.60 -3.02
N ALA A 138 5.16 -7.62 -2.71
CA ALA A 138 6.42 -7.80 -1.97
C ALA A 138 6.33 -7.35 -0.50
N TRP A 139 5.20 -7.59 0.18
CA TRP A 139 4.98 -7.08 1.54
C TRP A 139 6.03 -7.56 2.55
N GLU A 140 6.50 -8.80 2.44
CA GLU A 140 7.50 -9.34 3.36
C GLU A 140 8.89 -8.70 3.16
N ASP A 141 9.23 -8.31 1.93
CA ASP A 141 10.45 -7.56 1.64
C ASP A 141 10.39 -6.16 2.24
N VAL A 142 9.24 -5.47 2.10
CA VAL A 142 8.98 -4.17 2.73
C VAL A 142 9.11 -4.28 4.25
N ARG A 143 8.47 -5.29 4.85
CA ARG A 143 8.54 -5.57 6.29
C ARG A 143 9.98 -5.81 6.75
N THR A 144 10.70 -6.68 6.06
CA THR A 144 12.10 -7.03 6.36
C THR A 144 12.99 -5.79 6.32
N ARG A 145 12.82 -4.93 5.31
CA ARG A 145 13.59 -3.69 5.15
C ARG A 145 13.35 -2.70 6.28
N ILE A 146 12.12 -2.62 6.77
CA ILE A 146 11.73 -1.75 7.89
C ILE A 146 12.24 -2.28 9.23
N LEU A 147 12.25 -3.59 9.42
CA LEU A 147 12.68 -4.22 10.68
C LEU A 147 14.21 -4.31 10.81
N ASN A 148 14.95 -4.50 9.71
CA ASN A 148 16.40 -4.74 9.73
C ASN A 148 17.29 -3.47 9.74
N LEU A 149 16.72 -2.28 9.55
CA LEU A 149 17.45 -1.02 9.65
C LEU A 149 17.39 -0.50 11.10
N VAL A 150 18.17 -1.16 11.97
CA VAL A 150 18.48 -0.71 13.34
C VAL A 150 19.53 0.39 13.30
#